data_AF-A0A8T3TP56-F1
#
_entry.id   AF-A0A8T3TP56-F1
#
_cell.length_a   1.000
_cell.length_b   1.000
_cell.length_c   1.000
_cell.angle_alpha   90.00
_cell.angle_beta   90.00
_cell.angle_gamma   90.00
#
_symmetry.space_group_name_H-M   'P 1'
#
loop_
_entity.id
_entity.type
_entity.pdbx_description
1 polymer ?
#
loop_
_entity_poly.entity_id
_entity_poly.type
_entity_poly.pdbx_seq_one_letter_code
_entity_poly.pdbx_strand_id
1 'polypeptide(L)'
;MTLPVRQPRSARRGRSISRASSRLTRIRLGAAFVLLLSGAALYGLTTSPAFALDPGSVEVAGLRYTDPAAARVALGLEEGAHPNLFHLPTARLEAALMTLPTVRTARVAARLPAELHVAVEERVPILQWGKAGARWLVDVEGVVLAPAPLA
;
A
#
# COMPACT_ATOMS: atom_id res chain seq x y z
N MET A 1 55.41 9.86 76.59
CA MET A 1 55.43 10.31 75.18
C MET A 1 54.77 9.22 74.35
N THR A 2 53.47 9.32 74.13
CA THR A 2 52.62 8.28 73.51
C THR A 2 52.21 8.74 72.12
N LEU A 3 52.60 7.99 71.09
CA LEU A 3 52.28 8.31 69.69
C LEU A 3 50.81 7.98 69.39
N PRO A 4 50.08 8.82 68.63
CA PRO A 4 48.71 8.52 68.24
C PRO A 4 48.69 7.46 67.13
N VAL A 5 48.02 6.33 67.40
CA VAL A 5 47.72 5.30 66.40
C VAL A 5 46.65 5.80 65.44
N ARG A 6 46.97 5.81 64.15
CA ARG A 6 46.06 6.19 63.06
C ARG A 6 45.05 5.06 62.82
N GLN A 7 43.78 5.27 63.15
CA GLN A 7 42.73 4.30 62.83
C GLN A 7 42.45 4.29 61.32
N PRO A 8 42.37 3.12 60.66
CA PRO A 8 42.05 3.05 59.25
C PRO A 8 40.58 3.45 59.04
N ARG A 9 40.35 4.48 58.22
CA ARG A 9 39.01 4.90 57.80
C ARG A 9 38.37 3.75 57.01
N SER A 10 37.24 3.27 57.48
CA SER A 10 36.44 2.26 56.79
C SER A 10 36.03 2.81 55.41
N ALA A 11 36.60 2.21 54.35
CA ALA A 11 36.22 2.54 52.98
C ALA A 11 34.74 2.16 52.78
N ARG A 12 33.91 3.18 52.54
CA ARG A 12 32.48 3.02 52.25
C ARG A 12 32.35 2.26 50.92
N ARG A 13 32.08 0.95 50.97
CA ARG A 13 31.82 0.14 49.78
C ARG A 13 30.60 0.69 49.05
N GLY A 14 30.83 1.29 47.89
CA GLY A 14 29.76 1.58 46.94
C GLY A 14 29.06 0.27 46.56
N ARG A 15 27.73 0.27 46.60
CA ARG A 15 26.91 -0.86 46.20
C ARG A 15 27.11 -1.06 44.69
N SER A 16 27.86 -2.09 44.32
CA SER A 16 28.00 -2.50 42.92
C SER A 16 26.61 -2.83 42.38
N ILE A 17 26.09 -1.98 41.49
CA ILE A 17 24.89 -2.29 40.73
C ILE A 17 25.30 -3.37 39.74
N SER A 18 25.15 -4.63 40.15
CA SER A 18 25.20 -5.78 39.27
C SER A 18 24.14 -5.56 38.19
N ARG A 19 24.58 -5.10 37.01
CA ARG A 19 23.76 -5.20 35.81
C ARG A 19 23.61 -6.69 35.57
N ALA A 20 22.44 -7.22 35.92
CA ALA A 20 22.06 -8.58 35.61
C ALA A 20 22.15 -8.75 34.10
N SER A 21 23.32 -9.16 33.61
CA SER A 21 23.52 -9.54 32.23
C SER A 21 22.45 -10.58 31.94
N SER A 22 21.57 -10.27 30.99
CA SER A 22 20.40 -11.06 30.67
C SER A 22 20.88 -12.42 30.19
N ARG A 23 21.06 -13.36 31.12
CA ARG A 23 21.34 -14.76 30.75
C ARG A 23 20.20 -15.18 29.85
N LEU A 24 20.54 -15.52 28.61
CA LEU A 24 19.59 -15.87 27.59
C LEU A 24 18.97 -17.21 28.00
N THR A 25 17.88 -17.16 28.77
CA THR A 25 17.16 -18.35 29.21
C THR A 25 16.67 -19.10 27.96
N ARG A 26 16.64 -20.44 27.99
CA ARG A 26 16.16 -21.27 26.87
C ARG A 26 14.80 -20.80 26.31
N ILE A 27 13.93 -20.31 27.19
CA ILE A 27 12.63 -19.71 26.82
C ILE A 27 12.80 -18.47 25.93
N ARG A 28 13.73 -17.56 26.25
CA ARG A 28 14.00 -16.37 25.43
C ARG A 28 14.58 -16.74 24.07
N LEU A 29 15.45 -17.75 24.04
CA LEU A 29 16.01 -18.26 22.78
C LEU A 29 14.91 -18.90 21.91
N GLY A 30 14.03 -19.70 22.52
CA GLY A 30 12.86 -20.27 21.84
C GLY A 30 11.91 -19.19 21.31
N ALA A 31 11.60 -18.17 22.13
CA ALA A 31 10.76 -17.05 21.70
C ALA A 31 11.39 -16.26 20.55
N ALA A 32 12.70 -16.01 20.59
CA ALA A 32 13.42 -15.36 19.49
C ALA A 32 13.39 -16.21 18.21
N PHE A 33 13.53 -17.53 18.33
CA PHE A 33 13.43 -18.44 17.20
C PHE A 33 12.04 -18.44 16.56
N VAL A 34 10.98 -18.50 17.38
CA VAL A 34 9.59 -18.40 16.89
C VAL A 34 9.36 -17.07 16.18
N LEU A 35 9.83 -15.96 16.75
CA LEU A 35 9.72 -14.63 16.13
C LEU A 35 10.44 -14.58 14.77
N LEU A 36 11.64 -15.15 14.68
CA LEU A 36 12.39 -15.24 13.43
C LEU A 36 11.66 -16.10 12.39
N LEU A 37 11.10 -17.24 12.79
CA LEU A 37 10.30 -18.09 11.91
C LEU A 37 9.04 -17.37 11.40
N SER A 38 8.34 -16.65 12.28
CA SER A 38 7.18 -15.85 11.89
C SER A 38 7.56 -14.74 10.91
N GLY A 39 8.68 -14.05 11.14
CA GLY A 39 9.21 -13.05 10.23
C GLY A 39 9.57 -13.64 8.86
N ALA A 40 10.26 -14.79 8.84
CA ALA A 40 10.60 -15.50 7.61
C ALA A 40 9.36 -15.98 6.84
N ALA A 41 8.34 -16.48 7.55
CA ALA A 41 7.08 -16.89 6.95
C ALA A 41 6.32 -15.70 6.34
N LEU A 42 6.25 -14.57 7.04
CA LEU A 42 5.62 -13.35 6.52
C LEU A 42 6.36 -12.83 5.28
N TYR A 43 7.69 -12.79 5.34
CA TYR A 43 8.53 -12.41 4.20
C TYR A 43 8.27 -13.33 3.00
N GLY A 44 8.26 -14.64 3.22
CA GLY A 44 7.97 -15.62 2.17
C GLY A 44 6.58 -15.43 1.56
N LEU A 45 5.58 -15.02 2.34
CA LEU A 45 4.23 -14.73 1.85
C LEU A 45 4.22 -13.47 0.96
N THR A 46 4.89 -12.40 1.39
CA THR A 46 4.92 -11.12 0.67
C THR A 46 5.78 -11.15 -0.60
N THR A 47 6.70 -12.13 -0.73
CA THR A 47 7.50 -12.32 -1.94
C THR A 47 7.06 -13.53 -2.77
N SER A 48 5.96 -14.19 -2.39
CA SER A 48 5.49 -15.38 -3.08
C SER A 48 4.85 -15.01 -4.43
N PRO A 49 5.18 -15.73 -5.52
CA PRO A 49 4.51 -15.57 -6.82
C PRO A 49 3.00 -15.86 -6.77
N ALA A 50 2.53 -16.62 -5.78
CA ALA A 50 1.10 -16.92 -5.63
C ALA A 50 0.25 -15.67 -5.37
N PHE A 51 0.85 -14.58 -4.89
CA PHE A 51 0.19 -13.29 -4.67
C PHE A 51 0.57 -12.23 -5.71
N ALA A 52 1.27 -12.63 -6.76
CA ALA A 52 1.49 -11.78 -7.90
C ALA A 52 0.15 -11.61 -8.64
N LEU A 53 -0.20 -10.37 -8.95
CA LEU A 53 -1.42 -10.07 -9.68
C LEU A 53 -1.43 -10.80 -11.04
N ASP A 54 -2.54 -11.50 -11.31
CA ASP A 54 -2.81 -12.05 -12.63
C ASP A 54 -3.52 -10.99 -13.50
N PRO A 55 -2.95 -10.59 -14.66
CA PRO A 55 -3.56 -9.62 -15.56
C PRO A 55 -4.94 -10.06 -16.06
N GLY A 56 -5.20 -11.37 -16.15
CA GLY A 56 -6.50 -11.92 -16.51
C GLY A 56 -7.57 -11.78 -15.42
N SER A 57 -7.13 -11.54 -14.18
CA SER A 57 -7.96 -11.47 -12.97
C SER A 57 -8.17 -10.04 -12.47
N VAL A 58 -8.05 -9.05 -13.36
CA VAL A 58 -8.35 -7.64 -13.10
C VAL A 58 -9.76 -7.33 -13.60
N GLU A 59 -10.70 -7.26 -12.66
CA GLU A 59 -12.09 -6.91 -12.95
C GLU A 59 -12.29 -5.40 -12.80
N VAL A 60 -12.62 -4.73 -13.91
CA VAL A 60 -12.96 -3.30 -13.91
C VAL A 60 -14.43 -3.13 -14.25
N ALA A 61 -15.20 -2.62 -13.29
CA ALA A 61 -16.64 -2.42 -13.41
C ALA A 61 -17.00 -0.92 -13.43
N GLY A 62 -18.10 -0.60 -14.10
CA GLY A 62 -18.67 0.76 -14.12
C GLY A 62 -18.12 1.71 -15.20
N LEU A 63 -17.33 1.18 -16.14
CA LEU A 63 -16.89 1.93 -17.32
C LEU A 63 -18.00 2.02 -18.37
N ARG A 64 -18.24 3.20 -18.92
CA ARG A 64 -19.22 3.46 -20.00
C ARG A 64 -18.66 4.37 -21.09
N TYR A 65 -17.96 5.43 -20.71
CA TYR A 65 -17.33 6.40 -21.60
C TYR A 65 -15.80 6.27 -21.61
N THR A 66 -15.22 5.74 -20.53
CA THR A 66 -13.77 5.54 -20.43
C THR A 66 -13.33 4.30 -21.21
N ASP A 67 -12.27 4.43 -22.00
CA ASP A 67 -11.62 3.28 -22.64
C ASP A 67 -11.02 2.34 -21.57
N PRO A 68 -11.39 1.05 -21.54
CA PRO A 68 -10.80 0.07 -20.63
C PRO A 68 -9.26 -0.03 -20.72
N ALA A 69 -8.66 0.24 -21.88
CA ALA A 69 -7.21 0.27 -22.02
C ALA A 69 -6.61 1.47 -21.26
N ALA A 70 -7.20 2.66 -21.39
CA ALA A 70 -6.77 3.85 -20.66
C ALA A 70 -6.88 3.66 -19.14
N ALA A 71 -7.92 2.98 -18.66
CA ALA A 71 -8.05 2.63 -17.25
C ALA A 71 -6.94 1.68 -16.77
N ARG A 72 -6.55 0.67 -17.57
CA ARG A 72 -5.43 -0.24 -17.25
C ARG A 72 -4.08 0.48 -17.22
N VAL A 73 -3.86 1.39 -18.16
CA VAL A 73 -2.66 2.25 -18.19
C VAL A 73 -2.60 3.13 -16.94
N ALA A 74 -3.72 3.75 -16.54
CA ALA A 74 -3.79 4.55 -15.32
C ALA A 74 -3.49 3.72 -14.05
N LEU A 75 -3.86 2.44 -14.04
CA LEU A 75 -3.54 1.50 -12.96
C LEU A 75 -2.09 1.01 -12.98
N GLY A 76 -1.30 1.32 -14.01
CA GLY A 76 0.06 0.80 -14.19
C GLY A 76 0.09 -0.71 -14.43
N LEU A 77 -1.00 -1.27 -14.96
CA LEU A 77 -1.18 -2.69 -15.25
C LEU A 77 -0.94 -2.98 -16.73
N GLU A 78 0.14 -2.42 -17.25
CA GLU A 78 0.58 -2.67 -18.63
C GLU A 78 1.04 -4.13 -18.79
N GLU A 79 1.14 -4.58 -20.05
CA GLU A 79 1.48 -5.97 -20.36
C GLU A 79 2.77 -6.42 -19.64
N GLY A 80 2.66 -7.49 -18.86
CA GLY A 80 3.77 -8.08 -18.10
C GLY A 80 3.98 -7.53 -16.69
N ALA A 81 3.18 -6.56 -16.23
CA ALA A 81 3.23 -6.11 -14.84
C ALA A 81 2.48 -7.08 -13.91
N HIS A 82 3.21 -7.72 -12.99
CA HIS A 82 2.67 -8.65 -12.00
C HIS A 82 3.04 -8.21 -10.57
N PRO A 83 2.58 -7.04 -10.10
CA PRO A 83 2.89 -6.57 -8.75
C PRO A 83 2.31 -7.52 -7.69
N ASN A 84 3.02 -7.69 -6.59
CA ASN A 84 2.50 -8.44 -5.46
C ASN A 84 1.39 -7.65 -4.74
N LEU A 85 0.24 -8.29 -4.49
CA LEU A 85 -0.92 -7.64 -3.88
C LEU A 85 -0.64 -7.05 -2.48
N PHE A 86 0.27 -7.63 -1.70
CA PHE A 86 0.64 -7.09 -0.39
C PHE A 86 1.39 -5.76 -0.45
N HIS A 87 1.98 -5.44 -1.60
CA HIS A 87 2.76 -4.22 -1.83
C HIS A 87 2.04 -3.23 -2.76
N LEU A 88 0.83 -3.54 -3.20
CA LEU A 88 0.08 -2.73 -4.16
C LEU A 88 -0.56 -1.52 -3.44
N PRO A 89 -0.19 -0.27 -3.79
CA PRO A 89 -0.72 0.92 -3.14
C PRO A 89 -2.11 1.27 -3.71
N THR A 90 -3.17 0.58 -3.28
CA THR A 90 -4.53 0.74 -3.82
C THR A 90 -5.03 2.19 -3.81
N ALA A 91 -4.75 2.95 -2.75
CA ALA A 91 -5.11 4.37 -2.67
C ALA A 91 -4.43 5.24 -3.76
N ARG A 92 -3.19 4.88 -4.14
CA ARG A 92 -2.49 5.55 -5.25
C ARG A 92 -3.12 5.19 -6.59
N LEU A 93 -3.58 3.95 -6.74
CA LEU A 93 -4.29 3.48 -7.94
C LEU A 93 -5.66 4.17 -8.09
N GLU A 94 -6.40 4.31 -6.99
CA GLU A 94 -7.64 5.09 -6.95
C GLU A 94 -7.38 6.54 -7.38
N ALA A 95 -6.36 7.19 -6.80
CA ALA A 95 -5.97 8.54 -7.18
C ALA A 95 -5.58 8.65 -8.66
N ALA A 96 -4.88 7.65 -9.20
CA ALA A 96 -4.51 7.61 -10.62
C ALA A 96 -5.74 7.49 -11.52
N LEU A 97 -6.71 6.63 -11.17
CA LEU A 97 -7.96 6.52 -11.92
C LEU A 97 -8.78 7.81 -11.91
N MET A 98 -8.80 8.53 -10.79
CA MET A 98 -9.49 9.82 -10.67
C MET A 98 -8.82 10.95 -11.47
N THR A 99 -7.63 10.73 -12.05
CA THR A 99 -7.05 11.68 -13.01
C THR A 99 -7.74 11.64 -14.38
N LEU A 100 -8.46 10.55 -14.68
CA LEU A 100 -9.25 10.44 -15.90
C LEU A 100 -10.47 11.36 -15.80
N PRO A 101 -10.69 12.25 -16.78
CA PRO A 101 -11.74 13.27 -16.70
C PRO A 101 -13.15 12.69 -16.68
N THR A 102 -13.34 11.48 -17.21
CA THR A 102 -14.60 10.71 -17.18
C THR A 102 -14.92 10.13 -15.80
N VAL A 103 -13.93 9.99 -14.91
CA VAL A 103 -14.08 9.33 -13.61
C VAL A 103 -14.45 10.35 -12.54
N ARG A 104 -15.51 10.05 -11.79
CA ARG A 104 -15.94 10.82 -10.61
C ARG A 104 -15.31 10.26 -9.35
N THR A 105 -15.45 8.96 -9.14
CA THR A 105 -14.90 8.23 -8.01
C THR A 105 -14.37 6.88 -8.47
N ALA A 106 -13.38 6.35 -7.76
CA ALA A 106 -12.84 5.01 -8.00
C ALA A 106 -12.57 4.31 -6.67
N ARG A 107 -12.80 3.00 -6.63
CA ARG A 107 -12.45 2.13 -5.50
C ARG A 107 -11.67 0.94 -6.01
N VAL A 108 -10.51 0.68 -5.41
CA VAL A 108 -9.61 -0.40 -5.78
C VAL A 108 -9.42 -1.31 -4.58
N ALA A 109 -9.77 -2.59 -4.73
CA ALA A 109 -9.63 -3.60 -3.68
C ALA A 109 -8.84 -4.80 -4.19
N ALA A 110 -7.76 -5.14 -3.49
CA ALA A 110 -7.04 -6.39 -3.71
C ALA A 110 -7.84 -7.56 -3.12
N ARG A 111 -8.12 -8.57 -3.93
CA ARG A 111 -8.70 -9.84 -3.49
C ARG A 111 -7.64 -10.93 -3.59
N LEU A 112 -7.28 -11.45 -2.43
CA LEU A 112 -6.30 -12.53 -2.36
C LEU A 112 -6.88 -13.81 -2.99
N PRO A 113 -6.04 -14.63 -3.66
CA PRO A 113 -4.59 -14.47 -3.71
C PRO A 113 -4.07 -13.55 -4.82
N ALA A 114 -4.74 -13.41 -5.97
CA ALA A 114 -4.16 -12.80 -7.17
C ALA A 114 -5.13 -11.92 -8.00
N GLU A 115 -6.24 -11.47 -7.40
CA GLU A 115 -7.31 -10.75 -8.09
C GLU A 115 -7.34 -9.26 -7.69
N LEU A 116 -7.73 -8.38 -8.63
CA LEU A 116 -7.93 -6.96 -8.37
C LEU A 116 -9.31 -6.54 -8.82
N HIS A 117 -10.10 -6.03 -7.88
CA HIS A 117 -11.42 -5.48 -8.17
C HIS A 117 -11.35 -3.96 -8.20
N VAL A 118 -11.78 -3.39 -9.31
CA VAL A 118 -11.81 -1.96 -9.56
C VAL A 118 -13.24 -1.56 -9.87
N ALA A 119 -13.84 -0.78 -8.98
CA ALA A 119 -15.16 -0.19 -9.19
C ALA A 119 -15.00 1.30 -9.52
N VAL A 120 -15.50 1.71 -10.68
CA VAL A 120 -15.45 3.08 -11.17
C VAL A 120 -16.85 3.66 -11.23
N GLU A 121 -17.02 4.89 -10.73
CA GLU A 121 -18.22 5.69 -10.95
C GLU A 121 -17.86 6.80 -11.94
N GLU A 122 -18.45 6.73 -13.14
CA GLU A 122 -18.24 7.75 -14.16
C GLU A 122 -19.16 8.96 -13.99
N ARG A 123 -18.68 10.11 -14.46
CA ARG A 123 -19.45 11.36 -14.52
C ARG A 123 -20.58 11.22 -15.55
N VAL A 124 -21.73 11.82 -15.22
CA VAL A 124 -22.90 11.83 -16.09
C VAL A 124 -22.88 13.10 -16.93
N PRO A 125 -22.78 13.00 -18.27
CA PRO A 125 -22.84 14.18 -19.11
C PRO A 125 -24.26 14.75 -19.15
N ILE A 126 -24.38 16.06 -19.03
CA ILE A 126 -25.69 16.77 -19.10
C ILE A 126 -25.85 17.59 -20.37
N LEU A 127 -24.75 17.92 -21.06
CA LEU A 127 -24.78 18.70 -22.29
C LEU A 127 -23.66 18.27 -23.26
N GLN A 128 -23.87 18.62 -24.53
CA GLN A 128 -22.83 18.55 -25.55
C GLN A 128 -22.36 19.97 -25.90
N TRP A 129 -21.07 20.23 -25.75
CA TRP A 129 -20.47 21.50 -26.13
C TRP A 129 -19.77 21.38 -27.49
N GLY A 130 -20.25 22.16 -28.46
CA GLY A 130 -19.65 22.26 -29.79
C GLY A 130 -18.65 23.42 -29.88
N LYS A 131 -17.42 23.15 -30.32
CA LYS A 131 -16.43 24.18 -30.66
C LYS A 131 -15.60 23.73 -31.86
N ALA A 132 -15.50 24.61 -32.88
CA ALA A 132 -14.66 24.39 -34.07
C ALA A 132 -14.91 23.04 -34.78
N GLY A 133 -16.17 22.62 -34.89
CA GLY A 133 -16.55 21.37 -35.57
C GLY A 133 -16.44 20.09 -34.71
N ALA A 134 -15.88 20.16 -33.50
CA ALA A 134 -15.87 19.06 -32.54
C ALA A 134 -16.98 19.22 -31.50
N ARG A 135 -17.56 18.10 -31.05
CA ARG A 135 -18.53 18.04 -29.95
C ARG A 135 -17.91 17.30 -28.77
N TRP A 136 -18.12 17.84 -27.57
CA TRP A 136 -17.58 17.30 -26.32
C TRP A 136 -18.70 17.10 -25.30
N LEU A 137 -18.61 16.03 -24.53
CA LEU A 137 -19.49 15.77 -23.39
C LEU A 137 -19.02 16.57 -22.18
N VAL A 138 -19.94 17.25 -21.51
CA VAL A 138 -19.67 18.06 -20.32
C VAL A 138 -20.64 17.69 -19.20
N ASP A 139 -20.13 17.58 -17.98
CA ASP A 139 -20.92 17.29 -16.78
C ASP A 139 -21.50 18.56 -16.12
N VAL A 140 -22.18 18.36 -14.97
CA VAL A 140 -22.81 19.44 -14.20
C VAL A 140 -21.78 20.37 -13.56
N GLU A 141 -20.57 19.89 -13.31
CA GLU A 141 -19.46 20.67 -12.76
C GLU A 141 -18.65 21.42 -13.83
N GLY A 142 -19.01 21.29 -15.10
CA GLY A 142 -18.32 21.94 -16.22
C GLY A 142 -17.04 21.24 -16.68
N VAL A 143 -16.84 19.97 -16.30
CA VAL A 143 -15.69 19.16 -16.71
C VAL A 143 -15.94 18.57 -18.10
N VAL A 144 -14.97 18.74 -19.00
CA VAL A 144 -14.98 18.11 -20.33
C VAL A 144 -14.54 16.66 -20.21
N LEU A 145 -15.42 15.72 -20.56
CA LEU A 145 -15.22 14.28 -20.32
C LEU A 145 -14.57 13.57 -21.51
N ALA A 146 -15.25 13.59 -22.65
CA ALA A 146 -14.89 12.84 -23.85
C ALA A 146 -15.54 13.45 -25.12
N PRO A 147 -15.06 13.13 -26.33
CA PRO A 147 -15.75 13.48 -27.56
C PRO A 147 -17.18 12.90 -27.57
N ALA A 148 -18.16 13.72 -27.98
CA ALA A 148 -19.52 13.23 -28.12
C ALA A 148 -19.63 12.34 -29.38
N PRO A 149 -20.37 11.22 -29.34
CA PRO A 149 -20.61 10.38 -30.52
C PRO A 149 -21.17 11.21 -31.68
N LEU A 150 -20.82 10.83 -32.91
CA LEU A 150 -21.54 11.33 -34.08
C LEU A 150 -22.97 10.79 -34.02
N ALA A 151 -23.95 11.67 -34.22
CA ALA A 151 -25.37 11.32 -34.16
C ALA A 151 -25.82 10.77 -35.50
#